data_AF-A0A0M2XPB0-F1
#
_entry.id   AF-A0A0M2XPB0-F1
#
_cell.length_a   1.000
_cell.length_b   1.000
_cell.length_c   1.000
_cell.angle_alpha   90.00
_cell.angle_beta   90.00
_cell.angle_gamma   90.00
#
_symmetry.space_group_name_H-M   'P 1'
#
loop_
_entity.id
_entity.type
_entity.pdbx_description
1 polymer ?
#
loop_
_entity_poly.entity_id
_entity_poly.type
_entity_poly.pdbx_seq_one_letter_code
_entity_poly.pdbx_strand_id
1 'polypeptide(L)'
;MTNLLWYPINPTLTDKGAFSALAFDDNGDELKPIQLDPGTDPFSQFRVLQSTFNVQLAANLGIGVGSIGGNYSSFILSYEAMIFTEKTVQSPIGGKIYGTRWGAGLRVVLKVSEAKSNVNFNFGAIAASSELGLVKVEYEINGIGINKPDILAVLPGPGDFNFANYKKILDAVDTVKTYMSQHATELQPKPFQVFVSDDNNKDIFTDARGILYGMRNIVSRNSMATAIANSKNKYNISTIKSAYARFQIFDDNVEPTKDQKRQAEDFLNT
;
A
#
# COMPACT_ATOMS: atom_id res chain seq x y z
N MET A 1 3.31 -19.65 6.46
CA MET A 1 3.75 -18.48 7.24
C MET A 1 3.22 -17.26 6.54
N THR A 2 2.39 -16.47 7.22
CA THR A 2 1.87 -15.21 6.68
C THR A 2 3.03 -14.25 6.45
N ASN A 3 3.18 -13.73 5.22
CA ASN A 3 4.19 -12.72 4.94
C ASN A 3 3.71 -11.42 5.60
N LEU A 4 4.43 -10.91 6.59
CA LEU A 4 4.07 -9.67 7.30
C LEU A 4 4.97 -8.55 6.82
N LEU A 5 4.39 -7.39 6.50
CA LEU A 5 5.12 -6.21 6.03
C LEU A 5 4.65 -4.95 6.74
N TRP A 6 5.56 -3.96 6.80
CA TRP A 6 5.26 -2.64 7.33
C TRP A 6 4.66 -1.77 6.23
N TYR A 7 3.45 -1.28 6.48
CA TYR A 7 2.69 -0.45 5.56
C TYR A 7 2.50 0.96 6.13
N PRO A 8 2.75 2.03 5.34
CA PRO A 8 2.39 3.38 5.75
C PRO A 8 0.88 3.49 5.90
N ILE A 9 0.43 4.19 6.93
CA ILE A 9 -0.97 4.46 7.19
C ILE A 9 -1.17 5.94 7.50
N ASN A 10 -2.35 6.47 7.22
CA ASN A 10 -2.74 7.79 7.68
C ASN A 10 -2.73 7.79 9.23
N PRO A 11 -1.97 8.69 9.87
CA PRO A 11 -1.84 8.70 11.33
C PRO A 11 -3.09 9.19 12.07
N THR A 12 -4.12 9.62 11.34
CA THR A 12 -5.37 10.13 11.93
C THR A 12 -6.15 9.02 12.61
N LEU A 13 -6.50 9.24 13.88
CA LEU A 13 -7.30 8.32 14.67
C LEU A 13 -8.74 8.82 14.81
N THR A 14 -9.68 7.90 14.96
CA THR A 14 -11.07 8.19 15.33
C THR A 14 -11.17 8.65 16.79
N ASP A 15 -12.34 9.13 17.19
CA ASP A 15 -12.70 9.44 18.58
C ASP A 15 -12.52 8.25 19.53
N LYS A 16 -12.71 7.01 19.03
CA LYS A 16 -12.46 5.76 19.75
C LYS A 16 -10.99 5.31 19.76
N GLY A 17 -10.11 6.06 19.10
CA GLY A 17 -8.67 5.78 19.00
C GLY A 17 -8.29 4.72 17.96
N ALA A 18 -9.21 4.32 17.07
CA ALA A 18 -8.92 3.42 15.95
C ALA A 18 -8.33 4.19 14.77
N PHE A 19 -7.65 3.52 13.84
CA PHE A 19 -7.18 4.18 12.62
C PHE A 19 -8.38 4.60 11.76
N SER A 20 -8.47 5.90 11.44
CA SER A 20 -9.53 6.43 10.58
C SER A 20 -9.54 5.77 9.19
N ALA A 21 -8.35 5.46 8.66
CA ALA A 21 -8.19 4.76 7.39
C ALA A 21 -8.83 3.37 7.37
N LEU A 22 -8.96 2.73 8.52
CA LEU A 22 -9.49 1.37 8.67
C LEU A 22 -10.88 1.35 9.31
N ALA A 23 -11.51 2.51 9.52
CA ALA A 23 -12.76 2.63 10.26
C ALA A 23 -13.94 1.90 9.58
N PHE A 24 -13.84 1.62 8.28
CA PHE A 24 -14.87 0.94 7.49
C PHE A 24 -14.62 -0.56 7.27
N ASP A 25 -13.53 -1.11 7.83
CA ASP A 25 -13.34 -2.57 7.87
C ASP A 25 -14.40 -3.20 8.81
N ASP A 26 -14.74 -4.48 8.62
CA ASP A 26 -15.73 -5.20 9.44
C ASP A 26 -15.47 -5.09 10.96
N ASN A 27 -14.20 -4.91 11.36
CA ASN A 27 -13.74 -4.77 12.74
C ASN A 27 -13.09 -3.39 12.99
N GLY A 28 -13.44 -2.36 12.22
CA GLY A 28 -12.73 -1.08 12.15
C GLY A 28 -12.53 -0.38 13.50
N ASP A 29 -13.53 -0.43 14.37
CA ASP A 29 -13.47 0.14 15.73
C ASP A 29 -12.40 -0.51 16.63
N GLU A 30 -12.00 -1.74 16.32
CA GLU A 30 -10.99 -2.50 17.06
C GLU A 30 -9.57 -2.30 16.48
N LEU A 31 -9.44 -1.78 15.26
CA LEU A 31 -8.16 -1.59 14.57
C LEU A 31 -7.43 -0.36 15.11
N LYS A 32 -6.94 -0.48 16.35
CA LYS A 32 -6.22 0.55 17.09
C LYS A 32 -4.70 0.35 16.99
N PRO A 33 -3.91 1.43 17.08
CA PRO A 33 -2.46 1.32 17.19
C PRO A 33 -2.06 0.61 18.50
N ILE A 34 -1.03 -0.22 18.43
CA ILE A 34 -0.45 -0.86 19.60
C ILE A 34 0.28 0.19 20.42
N GLN A 35 -0.17 0.42 21.66
CA GLN A 35 0.37 1.47 22.53
C GLN A 35 1.79 1.14 22.99
N LEU A 36 2.68 2.14 22.97
CA LEU A 36 4.02 2.02 23.56
C LEU A 36 3.92 1.76 25.08
N ASP A 37 4.91 1.06 25.64
CA ASP A 37 4.95 0.86 27.09
C ASP A 37 5.30 2.17 27.81
N PRO A 38 4.77 2.42 29.02
CA PRO A 38 5.11 3.62 29.79
C PRO A 38 6.63 3.80 29.93
N GLY A 39 7.13 5.00 29.64
CA GLY A 39 8.55 5.33 29.71
C GLY A 39 9.38 4.94 28.48
N THR A 40 8.78 4.30 27.47
CA THR A 40 9.45 4.04 26.19
C THR A 40 9.70 5.36 25.46
N ASP A 41 10.95 5.60 25.04
CA ASP A 41 11.27 6.71 24.15
C ASP A 41 10.63 6.48 22.78
N PRO A 42 9.70 7.34 22.32
CA PRO A 42 9.07 7.20 21.01
C PRO A 42 10.01 7.51 19.84
N PHE A 43 11.22 8.02 20.09
CA PHE A 43 12.13 8.55 19.07
C PHE A 43 13.52 7.89 19.12
N SER A 44 13.57 6.57 19.35
CA SER A 44 14.82 5.83 19.59
C SER A 44 15.72 5.63 18.37
N GLN A 45 15.18 5.70 17.15
CA GLN A 45 15.95 5.49 15.92
C GLN A 45 15.48 6.41 14.78
N PHE A 46 16.44 6.82 13.95
CA PHE A 46 16.17 7.52 12.68
C PHE A 46 16.36 6.58 11.50
N ARG A 47 15.41 6.54 10.57
CA ARG A 47 15.58 5.84 9.28
C ARG A 47 14.90 6.58 8.13
N VAL A 48 15.44 6.33 6.94
CA VAL A 48 14.75 6.58 5.67
C VAL A 48 14.15 5.27 5.20
N LEU A 49 12.83 5.23 5.02
CA LEU A 49 12.07 4.06 4.61
C LEU A 49 11.49 4.30 3.21
N GLN A 50 11.45 3.25 2.40
CA GLN A 50 10.79 3.28 1.09
C GLN A 50 9.87 2.07 0.96
N SER A 51 8.62 2.32 0.57
CA SER A 51 7.62 1.27 0.36
C SER A 51 6.87 1.54 -0.94
N THR A 52 6.67 0.51 -1.74
CA THR A 52 5.86 0.57 -2.97
C THR A 52 4.63 -0.29 -2.80
N PHE A 53 3.47 0.22 -3.18
CA PHE A 53 2.20 -0.49 -3.10
C PHE A 53 1.25 -0.02 -4.21
N ASN A 54 0.25 -0.84 -4.53
CA ASN A 54 -0.76 -0.48 -5.52
C ASN A 54 -1.64 0.67 -5.00
N VAL A 55 -2.29 1.40 -5.91
CA VAL A 55 -3.12 2.58 -5.58
C VAL A 55 -4.30 2.23 -4.66
N GLN A 56 -4.86 1.02 -4.78
CA GLN A 56 -5.98 0.61 -3.95
C GLN A 56 -5.57 0.39 -2.50
N LEU A 57 -4.45 -0.29 -2.27
CA LEU A 57 -3.89 -0.49 -0.93
C LEU A 57 -3.53 0.87 -0.31
N ALA A 58 -2.98 1.80 -1.09
CA ALA A 58 -2.74 3.17 -0.64
C ALA A 58 -4.03 3.82 -0.12
N ALA A 59 -5.10 3.78 -0.92
CA ALA A 59 -6.40 4.34 -0.57
C ALA A 59 -6.98 3.69 0.70
N ASN A 60 -6.90 2.36 0.82
CA ASN A 60 -7.35 1.63 2.00
C ASN A 60 -6.54 2.00 3.26
N LEU A 61 -5.29 2.44 3.11
CA LEU A 61 -4.44 2.91 4.19
C LEU A 61 -4.56 4.42 4.43
N GLY A 62 -5.48 5.10 3.72
CA GLY A 62 -5.67 6.54 3.78
C GLY A 62 -4.47 7.33 3.26
N ILE A 63 -3.64 6.71 2.43
CA ILE A 63 -2.48 7.30 1.75
C ILE A 63 -2.92 7.68 0.35
N GLY A 64 -3.10 8.97 0.08
CA GLY A 64 -3.59 9.45 -1.21
C GLY A 64 -2.83 10.66 -1.70
N VAL A 65 -2.84 10.82 -3.02
CA VAL A 65 -2.56 12.06 -3.75
C VAL A 65 -3.80 12.26 -4.65
N GLY A 66 -4.25 13.49 -4.86
CA GLY A 66 -5.56 13.85 -5.45
C GLY A 66 -6.07 13.09 -6.71
N SER A 67 -7.35 13.31 -7.01
CA SER A 67 -8.24 12.69 -8.02
C SER A 67 -7.65 11.58 -8.92
N ILE A 68 -8.21 10.38 -8.78
CA ILE A 68 -7.90 9.20 -9.60
C ILE A 68 -8.69 9.31 -10.91
N GLY A 69 -8.08 9.92 -11.93
CA GLY A 69 -8.58 9.90 -13.31
C GLY A 69 -7.67 9.06 -14.20
N GLY A 70 -8.17 7.94 -14.73
CA GLY A 70 -7.61 7.27 -15.90
C GLY A 70 -7.01 5.87 -15.68
N ASN A 71 -7.53 4.90 -16.44
CA ASN A 71 -7.08 3.51 -16.55
C ASN A 71 -5.62 3.38 -17.03
N TYR A 72 -4.61 3.43 -16.17
CA TYR A 72 -3.22 3.02 -16.51
C TYR A 72 -2.48 2.44 -15.30
N SER A 73 -1.49 1.57 -15.54
CA SER A 73 -0.58 0.97 -14.54
C SER A 73 0.01 2.04 -13.63
N SER A 74 -0.58 2.17 -12.45
CA SER A 74 -0.20 3.18 -11.47
C SER A 74 0.14 2.50 -10.14
N PHE A 75 1.14 3.04 -9.46
CA PHE A 75 1.53 2.59 -8.12
C PHE A 75 1.88 3.80 -7.26
N ILE A 76 1.86 3.60 -5.96
CA ILE A 76 2.29 4.59 -4.98
C ILE A 76 3.66 4.18 -4.45
N LEU A 77 4.58 5.14 -4.40
CA LEU A 77 5.81 5.04 -3.64
C LEU A 77 5.73 5.99 -2.43
N SER A 78 5.92 5.44 -1.24
CA SER A 78 6.10 6.20 0.00
C SER A 78 7.59 6.30 0.31
N TYR A 79 8.11 7.52 0.44
CA TYR A 79 9.46 7.82 0.93
C TYR A 79 9.34 8.54 2.27
N GLU A 80 9.88 7.96 3.34
CA GLU A 80 9.63 8.42 4.70
C GLU A 80 10.95 8.64 5.44
N ALA A 81 11.21 9.87 5.87
CA ALA A 81 12.33 10.20 6.75
C ALA A 81 11.78 10.41 8.17
N MET A 82 11.98 9.43 9.04
CA MET A 82 11.30 9.35 10.33
C MET A 82 12.28 9.11 11.47
N ILE A 83 12.02 9.75 12.61
CA ILE A 83 12.51 9.33 13.92
C ILE A 83 11.38 8.60 14.65
N PHE A 84 11.60 7.37 15.09
CA PHE A 84 10.53 6.51 15.57
C PHE A 84 10.99 5.38 16.50
N THR A 85 10.00 4.75 17.13
CA THR A 85 10.08 3.47 17.83
C THR A 85 9.00 2.53 17.28
N GLU A 86 9.25 1.23 17.32
CA GLU A 86 8.29 0.22 16.89
C GLU A 86 7.89 -0.70 18.04
N LYS A 87 6.65 -1.17 18.00
CA LYS A 87 6.15 -2.20 18.91
C LYS A 87 5.39 -3.25 18.13
N THR A 88 5.64 -4.52 18.44
CA THR A 88 5.01 -5.67 17.80
C THR A 88 4.39 -6.60 18.85
N VAL A 89 3.39 -7.37 18.44
CA VAL A 89 2.69 -8.36 19.25
C VAL A 89 2.58 -9.68 18.49
N GLN A 90 2.46 -10.78 19.22
CA GLN A 90 2.27 -12.10 18.61
C GLN A 90 0.85 -12.30 18.08
N SER A 91 -0.14 -11.78 18.82
CA SER A 91 -1.56 -11.85 18.47
C SER A 91 -2.03 -10.50 17.92
N PRO A 92 -2.64 -10.44 16.72
CA PRO A 92 -2.96 -9.18 16.09
C PRO A 92 -4.14 -8.47 16.77
N ILE A 93 -4.06 -7.15 16.89
CA ILE A 93 -5.19 -6.30 17.29
C ILE A 93 -6.23 -6.25 16.17
N GLY A 94 -7.50 -6.44 16.53
CA GLY A 94 -8.64 -6.49 15.60
C GLY A 94 -8.50 -7.56 14.51
N GLY A 95 -7.68 -8.59 14.77
CA GLY A 95 -7.39 -9.67 13.81
C GLY A 95 -6.44 -9.29 12.67
N LYS A 96 -5.91 -8.06 12.62
CA LYS A 96 -5.12 -7.56 11.48
C LYS A 96 -3.75 -6.98 11.83
N ILE A 97 -3.64 -6.23 12.93
CA ILE A 97 -2.46 -5.40 13.23
C ILE A 97 -1.50 -6.13 14.19
N TYR A 98 -0.34 -6.53 13.69
CA TYR A 98 0.74 -7.17 14.46
C TYR A 98 1.77 -6.19 15.02
N GLY A 99 1.75 -4.93 14.57
CA GLY A 99 2.77 -3.96 14.93
C GLY A 99 2.38 -2.53 14.61
N THR A 100 2.93 -1.58 15.35
CA THR A 100 2.78 -0.15 15.10
C THR A 100 4.12 0.55 15.26
N ARG A 101 4.46 1.43 14.30
CA ARG A 101 5.56 2.38 14.43
C ARG A 101 5.00 3.74 14.83
N TRP A 102 5.54 4.26 15.93
CA TRP A 102 5.23 5.56 16.49
C TRP A 102 6.41 6.48 16.26
N GLY A 103 6.17 7.63 15.63
CA GLY A 103 7.26 8.53 15.33
C GLY A 103 6.79 9.88 14.80
N ALA A 104 7.77 10.68 14.39
CA ALA A 104 7.57 11.96 13.74
C ALA A 104 8.58 12.11 12.59
N GLY A 105 8.25 12.96 11.63
CA GLY A 105 9.09 13.23 10.48
C GLY A 105 8.30 13.60 9.25
N LEU A 106 8.81 13.19 8.10
CA LEU A 106 8.28 13.59 6.80
C LEU A 106 8.00 12.37 5.94
N ARG A 107 6.84 12.38 5.28
CA ARG A 107 6.43 11.41 4.27
C ARG A 107 6.23 12.12 2.94
N VAL A 108 6.94 11.68 1.93
CA VAL A 108 6.68 12.01 0.52
C VAL A 108 5.92 10.85 -0.10
N VAL A 109 4.74 11.13 -0.64
CA VAL A 109 3.93 10.18 -1.39
C VAL A 109 4.06 10.53 -2.86
N LEU A 110 4.57 9.60 -3.66
CA LEU A 110 4.63 9.72 -5.11
C LEU A 110 3.55 8.83 -5.71
N LYS A 111 2.69 9.40 -6.55
CA LYS A 111 1.78 8.66 -7.42
C LYS A 111 2.41 8.59 -8.79
N VAL A 112 2.85 7.40 -9.17
CA VAL A 112 3.48 7.12 -10.47
C VAL A 112 2.43 6.51 -11.38
N SER A 113 2.24 7.10 -12.56
CA SER A 113 1.31 6.65 -13.59
C SER A 113 2.01 6.51 -14.95
N GLU A 114 1.38 5.77 -15.85
CA GLU A 114 1.88 5.52 -17.21
C GLU A 114 3.22 4.72 -17.25
N ALA A 115 3.52 3.98 -16.18
CA ALA A 115 4.70 3.12 -16.13
C ALA A 115 4.56 1.93 -17.09
N LYS A 116 5.36 1.92 -18.16
CA LYS A 116 5.35 0.87 -19.20
C LYS A 116 6.10 -0.42 -18.81
N SER A 117 6.69 -0.50 -17.62
CA SER A 117 7.62 -1.58 -17.26
C SER A 117 7.54 -2.00 -15.79
N ASN A 118 7.82 -3.27 -15.52
CA ASN A 118 8.01 -3.86 -14.18
C ASN A 118 9.40 -3.50 -13.60
N VAL A 119 9.87 -2.26 -13.79
CA VAL A 119 11.15 -1.82 -13.21
C VAL A 119 10.97 -1.60 -11.71
N ASN A 120 11.96 -2.03 -10.92
CA ASN A 120 12.02 -1.69 -9.50
C ASN A 120 12.34 -0.20 -9.35
N PHE A 121 11.29 0.62 -9.27
CA PHE A 121 11.39 2.06 -9.17
C PHE A 121 11.76 2.46 -7.73
N ASN A 122 13.01 2.84 -7.50
CA ASN A 122 13.40 3.57 -6.30
C ASN A 122 13.20 5.08 -6.51
N PHE A 123 13.20 5.87 -5.43
CA PHE A 123 12.91 7.31 -5.47
C PHE A 123 13.75 8.09 -6.51
N GLY A 124 15.04 7.76 -6.66
CA GLY A 124 15.91 8.39 -7.68
C GLY A 124 15.61 7.94 -9.11
N ALA A 125 15.29 6.66 -9.31
CA ALA A 125 14.91 6.13 -10.62
C ALA A 125 13.60 6.74 -11.14
N ILE A 126 12.66 7.06 -10.23
CA ILE A 126 11.41 7.76 -10.58
C ILE A 126 11.72 9.18 -11.07
N ALA A 127 12.64 9.89 -10.42
CA ALA A 127 13.02 11.25 -10.81
C ALA A 127 13.61 11.27 -12.22
N ALA A 128 14.56 10.37 -12.51
CA ALA A 128 15.14 10.23 -13.84
C ALA A 128 14.08 9.84 -14.90
N SER A 129 13.17 8.94 -14.57
CA SER A 129 12.12 8.48 -15.50
C SER A 129 11.09 9.57 -15.80
N SER A 130 10.76 10.40 -14.82
CA SER A 130 9.84 11.53 -14.98
C SER A 130 10.45 12.61 -15.89
N GLU A 131 11.74 12.93 -15.71
CA GLU A 131 12.46 13.90 -16.54
C GLU A 131 12.52 13.49 -18.02
N LEU A 132 12.62 12.18 -18.28
CA LEU A 132 12.60 11.62 -19.63
C LEU A 132 11.19 11.48 -20.23
N GLY A 133 10.15 11.90 -19.50
CA GLY A 133 8.74 11.78 -19.93
C GLY A 133 8.26 10.33 -20.05
N LEU A 134 8.94 9.38 -19.38
CA LEU A 134 8.62 7.95 -19.43
C LEU A 134 7.52 7.54 -18.45
N VAL A 135 7.30 8.36 -17.42
CA VAL A 135 6.27 8.22 -16.41
C VAL A 135 5.71 9.59 -16.07
N LYS A 136 4.46 9.64 -15.62
CA LYS A 136 3.90 10.82 -14.97
C LYS A 136 3.92 10.60 -13.47
N VAL A 137 4.35 11.62 -12.74
CA VAL A 137 4.54 11.48 -11.30
C VAL A 137 3.99 12.73 -10.63
N GLU A 138 2.98 12.51 -9.78
CA GLU A 138 2.45 13.52 -8.86
C GLU A 138 3.05 13.26 -7.48
N TYR A 139 3.34 14.30 -6.71
CA TYR A 139 3.82 14.15 -5.34
C TYR A 139 3.00 14.94 -4.33
N GLU A 140 3.00 14.44 -3.11
CA GLU A 140 2.49 15.12 -1.92
C GLU A 140 3.47 14.93 -0.77
N ILE A 141 3.61 15.92 0.10
CA ILE A 141 4.50 15.87 1.26
C ILE A 141 3.71 16.19 2.51
N ASN A 142 3.86 15.31 3.49
CA ASN A 142 3.15 15.39 4.75
C ASN A 142 4.15 15.39 5.91
N GLY A 143 4.02 16.39 6.77
CA GLY A 143 4.64 16.37 8.09
C GLY A 143 3.83 15.49 9.03
N ILE A 144 4.47 14.51 9.66
CA ILE A 144 3.84 13.63 10.64
C ILE A 144 4.45 13.96 12.00
N GLY A 145 3.61 14.33 12.98
CA GLY A 145 4.09 14.62 14.34
C GLY A 145 4.89 15.92 14.48
N ILE A 146 4.88 16.77 13.45
CA ILE A 146 5.52 18.10 13.44
C ILE A 146 4.43 19.17 13.44
N ASN A 147 4.34 19.94 14.52
CA ASN A 147 3.28 20.97 14.71
C ASN A 147 3.81 22.40 14.56
N LYS A 148 4.96 22.60 13.91
CA LYS A 148 5.55 23.93 13.66
C LYS A 148 5.19 24.44 12.26
N PRO A 149 4.37 25.50 12.15
CA PRO A 149 3.99 26.07 10.85
C PRO A 149 5.19 26.46 9.99
N ASP A 150 6.24 27.03 10.58
CA ASP A 150 7.42 27.48 9.84
C ASP A 150 8.16 26.32 9.15
N ILE A 151 8.20 25.14 9.79
CA ILE A 151 8.81 23.94 9.20
C ILE A 151 7.90 23.36 8.10
N LEU A 152 6.59 23.37 8.32
CA LEU A 152 5.62 22.90 7.32
C LEU A 152 5.58 23.81 6.08
N ALA A 153 5.82 25.12 6.25
CA ALA A 153 5.85 26.09 5.15
C ALA A 153 7.04 25.90 4.20
N VAL A 154 8.11 25.24 4.63
CA VAL A 154 9.27 24.90 3.79
C VAL A 154 8.98 23.70 2.89
N LEU A 155 7.95 22.91 3.20
CA LEU A 155 7.60 21.73 2.42
C LEU A 155 7.01 22.18 1.07
N PRO A 156 7.57 21.74 -0.07
CA PRO A 156 6.98 22.07 -1.35
C PRO A 156 5.57 21.48 -1.43
N GLY A 157 4.61 22.31 -1.84
CA GLY A 157 3.23 21.88 -2.04
C GLY A 157 3.11 20.80 -3.12
N PRO A 158 1.94 20.15 -3.23
CA PRO A 158 1.71 19.09 -4.21
C PRO A 158 1.86 19.59 -5.64
N GLY A 159 2.35 18.74 -6.53
CA GLY A 159 2.53 19.09 -7.94
C GLY A 159 3.23 18.01 -8.77
N ASP A 160 3.63 18.38 -9.98
CA ASP A 160 4.37 17.52 -10.88
C ASP A 160 5.80 17.28 -10.38
N PHE A 161 6.23 16.03 -10.40
CA PHE A 161 7.55 15.64 -9.98
C PHE A 161 8.54 15.74 -11.14
N ASN A 162 9.39 16.76 -11.11
CA ASN A 162 10.50 16.99 -12.04
C ASN A 162 11.81 17.16 -11.26
N PHE A 163 12.96 17.29 -11.95
CA PHE A 163 14.25 17.41 -11.26
C PHE A 163 14.33 18.59 -10.28
N ALA A 164 13.70 19.72 -10.60
CA ALA A 164 13.69 20.90 -9.74
C ALA A 164 12.90 20.63 -8.43
N ASN A 165 11.73 20.00 -8.51
CA ASN A 165 10.93 19.65 -7.34
C ASN A 165 11.55 18.48 -6.55
N TYR A 166 12.20 17.53 -7.22
CA TYR A 166 12.99 16.47 -6.57
C TYR A 166 14.06 17.07 -5.64
N LYS A 167 14.83 18.06 -6.12
CA LYS A 167 15.83 18.72 -5.29
C LYS A 167 15.21 19.44 -4.09
N LYS A 168 14.11 20.18 -4.29
CA LYS A 168 13.38 20.83 -3.19
C LYS A 168 12.89 19.83 -2.14
N ILE A 169 12.47 18.63 -2.57
CA ILE A 169 12.06 17.56 -1.66
C ILE A 169 13.25 17.09 -0.81
N LEU A 170 14.43 16.89 -1.42
CA LEU A 170 15.64 16.52 -0.68
C LEU A 170 16.04 17.61 0.32
N ASP A 171 16.02 18.88 -0.09
CA ASP A 171 16.34 20.02 0.78
C ASP A 171 15.34 20.11 1.96
N ALA A 172 14.05 19.83 1.71
CA ALA A 172 13.02 19.76 2.75
C ALA A 172 13.26 18.58 3.71
N VAL A 173 13.65 17.41 3.22
CA VAL A 173 14.03 16.25 4.04
C VAL A 173 15.19 16.59 4.98
N ASP A 174 16.24 17.25 4.48
CA ASP A 174 17.39 17.65 5.28
C ASP A 174 17.04 18.72 6.33
N THR A 175 16.16 19.66 5.96
CA THR A 175 15.64 20.68 6.89
C THR A 175 14.86 20.03 8.03
N VAL A 176 13.93 19.12 7.70
CA VAL A 176 13.13 18.39 8.70
C VAL A 176 14.00 17.49 9.56
N LYS A 177 15.00 16.82 8.98
CA LYS A 177 15.96 16.00 9.72
C LYS A 177 16.74 16.82 10.74
N THR A 178 17.22 17.99 10.34
CA THR A 178 17.90 18.94 11.24
C THR A 178 16.97 19.36 12.38
N TYR A 179 15.75 19.77 12.04
CA TYR A 179 14.74 20.16 13.02
C TYR A 179 14.44 19.05 14.04
N MET A 180 14.20 17.82 13.58
CA MET A 180 13.94 16.68 14.46
C MET A 180 15.10 16.41 15.44
N SER A 181 16.34 16.60 14.99
CA SER A 181 17.51 16.39 15.85
C SER A 181 17.69 17.47 16.93
N GLN A 182 17.26 18.70 16.65
CA GLN A 182 17.43 19.85 17.54
C GLN A 182 16.22 20.09 18.45
N HIS A 183 15.03 19.64 18.02
CA HIS A 183 13.75 19.95 18.66
C HIS A 183 12.96 18.68 19.00
N ALA A 184 13.64 17.60 19.41
CA ALA A 184 13.00 16.31 19.70
C ALA A 184 11.85 16.41 20.72
N THR A 185 11.95 17.33 21.69
CA THR A 185 10.91 17.58 22.71
C THR A 185 9.68 18.29 22.17
N GLU A 186 9.75 18.91 20.99
CA GLU A 186 8.62 19.57 20.32
C GLU A 186 7.84 18.61 19.40
N LEU A 187 8.38 17.41 19.16
CA LEU A 187 7.77 16.40 18.31
C LEU A 187 6.64 15.67 19.04
N GLN A 188 5.59 15.33 18.30
CA GLN A 188 4.50 14.49 18.81
C GLN A 188 4.53 13.13 18.11
N PRO A 189 4.66 12.02 18.85
CA PRO A 189 4.64 10.71 18.21
C PRO A 189 3.27 10.41 17.63
N LYS A 190 3.25 9.98 16.37
CA LYS A 190 2.04 9.55 15.66
C LYS A 190 2.23 8.13 15.12
N PRO A 191 1.17 7.32 15.05
CA PRO A 191 1.26 5.96 14.52
C PRO A 191 1.25 6.03 12.98
N PHE A 192 2.44 5.93 12.37
CA PHE A 192 2.59 6.21 10.94
C PHE A 192 2.72 4.94 10.09
N GLN A 193 3.09 3.80 10.65
CA GLN A 193 3.09 2.51 9.96
C GLN A 193 2.45 1.41 10.80
N VAL A 194 1.82 0.46 10.13
CA VAL A 194 1.26 -0.76 10.72
C VAL A 194 1.92 -2.00 10.14
N PHE A 195 2.15 -3.01 10.97
CA PHE A 195 2.65 -4.31 10.55
C PHE A 195 1.46 -5.25 10.34
N VAL A 196 1.18 -5.62 9.09
CA VAL A 196 0.00 -6.41 8.72
C VAL A 196 0.37 -7.48 7.68
N SER A 197 -0.52 -8.44 7.44
CA SER A 197 -0.35 -9.42 6.36
C SER A 197 -0.25 -8.73 5.00
N ASP A 198 0.69 -9.22 4.18
CA ASP A 198 0.88 -8.85 2.77
C ASP A 198 -0.27 -9.30 1.87
N ASP A 199 -1.20 -10.10 2.38
CA ASP A 199 -2.45 -10.45 1.68
C ASP A 199 -3.28 -9.21 1.29
N ASN A 200 -2.94 -8.03 1.80
CA ASN A 200 -3.55 -6.74 1.47
C ASN A 200 -2.97 -6.10 0.18
N ASN A 201 -1.85 -6.56 -0.36
CA ASN A 201 -1.29 -6.09 -1.65
C ASN A 201 -1.95 -6.75 -2.88
N LYS A 202 -3.15 -7.33 -2.67
CA LYS A 202 -4.01 -7.84 -3.72
C LYS A 202 -4.50 -6.68 -4.59
N ASP A 203 -3.93 -6.57 -5.77
CA ASP A 203 -4.48 -5.71 -6.81
C ASP A 203 -5.82 -6.32 -7.25
N ILE A 204 -6.93 -5.71 -6.81
CA ILE A 204 -8.30 -6.15 -7.12
C ILE A 204 -8.52 -6.23 -8.63
N PHE A 205 -7.80 -5.46 -9.46
CA PHE A 205 -7.91 -5.58 -10.92
C PHE A 205 -7.17 -6.80 -11.45
N THR A 206 -6.00 -7.13 -10.88
CA THR A 206 -5.31 -8.38 -11.20
C THR A 206 -6.08 -9.59 -10.70
N ASP A 207 -6.75 -9.48 -9.55
CA ASP A 207 -7.61 -10.53 -9.02
C ASP A 207 -8.91 -10.67 -9.80
N ALA A 208 -9.57 -9.56 -10.19
CA ALA A 208 -10.71 -9.60 -11.08
C ALA A 208 -10.34 -10.19 -12.45
N ARG A 209 -9.17 -9.83 -13.00
CA ARG A 209 -8.64 -10.46 -14.23
C ARG A 209 -8.31 -11.94 -14.02
N GLY A 210 -7.79 -12.31 -12.85
CA GLY A 210 -7.54 -13.70 -12.47
C GLY A 210 -8.83 -14.53 -12.35
N ILE A 211 -9.88 -13.94 -11.77
CA ILE A 211 -11.23 -14.53 -11.72
C ILE A 211 -11.78 -14.68 -13.13
N LEU A 212 -11.79 -13.62 -13.94
CA LEU A 212 -12.27 -13.68 -15.33
C LEU A 212 -11.48 -14.68 -16.17
N TYR A 213 -10.17 -14.77 -15.96
CA TYR A 213 -9.31 -15.78 -16.58
C TYR A 213 -9.70 -17.20 -16.13
N GLY A 214 -9.92 -17.42 -14.83
CA GLY A 214 -10.43 -18.68 -14.30
C GLY A 214 -11.78 -19.06 -14.91
N MET A 215 -12.73 -18.12 -14.93
CA MET A 215 -14.05 -18.30 -15.54
C MET A 215 -13.96 -18.69 -17.02
N ARG A 216 -13.11 -18.01 -17.81
CA ARG A 216 -12.91 -18.35 -19.23
C ARG A 216 -12.32 -19.75 -19.43
N ASN A 217 -11.45 -20.20 -18.53
CA ASN A 217 -10.93 -21.56 -18.56
C ASN A 217 -12.01 -22.59 -18.19
N ILE A 218 -12.89 -22.27 -17.24
CA ILE A 218 -14.06 -23.11 -16.90
C ILE A 218 -15.01 -23.23 -18.10
N VAL A 219 -15.29 -22.13 -18.80
CA VAL A 219 -16.08 -22.12 -20.03
C VAL A 219 -15.43 -22.96 -21.14
N SER A 220 -14.10 -22.90 -21.23
CA SER A 220 -13.32 -23.71 -22.17
C SER A 220 -13.16 -25.17 -21.74
N ARG A 221 -13.70 -25.56 -20.57
CA ARG A 221 -13.55 -26.87 -19.93
C ARG A 221 -12.10 -27.30 -19.68
N ASN A 222 -11.21 -26.34 -19.48
CA ASN A 222 -9.84 -26.64 -19.04
C ASN A 222 -9.84 -27.01 -17.56
N SER A 223 -9.04 -28.01 -17.18
CA SER A 223 -8.80 -28.32 -15.77
C SER A 223 -8.07 -27.18 -15.05
N MET A 224 -8.16 -27.13 -13.72
CA MET A 224 -7.50 -26.09 -12.93
C MET A 224 -5.98 -26.14 -13.09
N ALA A 225 -5.40 -27.35 -13.14
CA ALA A 225 -3.99 -27.57 -13.40
C ALA A 225 -3.57 -26.98 -14.76
N THR A 226 -4.40 -27.17 -15.79
CA THR A 226 -4.19 -26.59 -17.13
C THR A 226 -4.27 -25.07 -17.08
N ALA A 227 -5.27 -24.51 -16.39
CA ALA A 227 -5.43 -23.07 -16.25
C ALA A 227 -4.24 -22.41 -15.53
N ILE A 228 -3.74 -23.04 -14.45
CA ILE A 228 -2.56 -22.59 -13.69
C ILE A 228 -1.31 -22.66 -14.58
N ALA A 229 -1.07 -23.79 -15.25
CA ALA A 229 0.09 -23.95 -16.13
C ALA A 229 0.08 -22.92 -17.27
N ASN A 230 -1.07 -22.70 -17.91
CA ASN A 230 -1.23 -21.74 -19.00
C ASN A 230 -1.19 -20.28 -18.55
N SER A 231 -1.41 -20.01 -17.26
CA SER A 231 -1.35 -18.65 -16.72
C SER A 231 0.07 -18.07 -16.76
N LYS A 232 1.12 -18.91 -16.77
CA LYS A 232 2.53 -18.50 -16.74
C LYS A 232 2.82 -17.45 -15.66
N ASN A 233 2.22 -17.62 -14.47
CA ASN A 233 2.31 -16.69 -13.33
C ASN A 233 1.78 -15.27 -13.60
N LYS A 234 0.97 -15.06 -14.66
CA LYS A 234 0.34 -13.76 -14.94
C LYS A 234 -0.77 -13.41 -13.96
N TYR A 235 -1.33 -14.39 -13.27
CA TYR A 235 -2.41 -14.24 -12.31
C TYR A 235 -2.07 -14.98 -11.02
N ASN A 236 -2.64 -14.54 -9.91
CA ASN A 236 -2.49 -15.23 -8.64
C ASN A 236 -3.15 -16.62 -8.69
N ILE A 237 -2.40 -17.65 -8.30
CA ILE A 237 -2.89 -19.03 -8.26
C ILE A 237 -4.09 -19.15 -7.32
N SER A 238 -4.07 -18.52 -6.14
CA SER A 238 -5.19 -18.60 -5.20
C SER A 238 -6.49 -18.04 -5.80
N THR A 239 -6.40 -16.97 -6.59
CA THR A 239 -7.52 -16.37 -7.31
C THR A 239 -8.09 -17.30 -8.38
N ILE A 240 -7.22 -18.00 -9.14
CA ILE A 240 -7.66 -19.03 -10.09
C ILE A 240 -8.36 -20.17 -9.33
N LYS A 241 -7.80 -20.63 -8.20
CA LYS A 241 -8.40 -21.67 -7.37
C LYS A 241 -9.76 -21.26 -6.82
N SER A 242 -9.91 -20.02 -6.37
CA SER A 242 -11.19 -19.46 -5.90
C SER A 242 -12.26 -19.43 -6.99
N ALA A 243 -11.89 -19.14 -8.25
CA ALA A 243 -12.83 -19.19 -9.36
C ALA A 243 -13.40 -20.60 -9.60
N TYR A 244 -12.55 -21.64 -9.52
CA TYR A 244 -12.98 -23.04 -9.66
C TYR A 244 -13.78 -23.54 -8.45
N ALA A 245 -13.37 -23.15 -7.24
CA ALA A 245 -14.06 -23.51 -6.00
C ALA A 245 -15.51 -23.01 -5.96
N ARG A 246 -15.81 -21.86 -6.60
CA ARG A 246 -17.19 -21.35 -6.74
C ARG A 246 -18.13 -22.33 -7.43
N PHE A 247 -17.60 -23.16 -8.34
CA PHE A 247 -18.36 -24.20 -9.05
C PHE A 247 -18.16 -25.58 -8.43
N GLN A 248 -17.61 -25.64 -7.21
CA GLN A 248 -17.34 -26.88 -6.47
C GLN A 248 -16.34 -27.81 -7.18
N ILE A 249 -15.40 -27.24 -7.95
CA ILE A 249 -14.30 -27.98 -8.57
C ILE A 249 -13.07 -27.85 -7.67
N PHE A 250 -12.80 -28.89 -6.88
CA PHE A 250 -11.71 -28.90 -5.90
C PHE A 250 -10.50 -29.75 -6.30
N ASP A 251 -10.69 -30.70 -7.24
CA ASP A 251 -9.59 -31.49 -7.81
C ASP A 251 -8.98 -30.73 -8.99
N ASP A 252 -7.69 -30.45 -8.90
CA ASP A 252 -6.96 -29.65 -9.88
C ASP A 252 -6.96 -30.31 -11.29
N ASN A 253 -7.14 -31.63 -11.40
CA ASN A 253 -7.08 -32.38 -12.65
C ASN A 253 -8.44 -32.62 -13.31
N VAL A 254 -9.54 -32.32 -12.63
CA VAL A 254 -10.89 -32.56 -13.16
C VAL A 254 -11.28 -31.47 -14.15
N GLU A 255 -11.84 -31.89 -15.29
CA GLU A 255 -12.45 -30.98 -16.24
C GLU A 255 -13.82 -30.50 -15.75
N PRO A 256 -14.15 -29.20 -15.92
CA PRO A 256 -15.49 -28.69 -15.69
C PRO A 256 -16.57 -29.47 -16.46
N THR A 257 -17.72 -29.68 -15.81
CA THR A 257 -18.89 -30.29 -16.44
C THR A 257 -19.59 -29.31 -17.40
N LYS A 258 -20.51 -29.83 -18.22
CA LYS A 258 -21.32 -28.99 -19.13
C LYS A 258 -22.16 -27.96 -18.36
N ASP A 259 -22.65 -28.32 -17.19
CA ASP A 259 -23.46 -27.43 -16.35
C ASP A 259 -22.61 -26.33 -15.71
N GLN A 260 -21.42 -26.67 -15.21
CA GLN A 260 -20.46 -25.69 -14.66
C GLN A 260 -19.98 -24.71 -15.75
N LYS A 261 -19.74 -25.21 -16.96
CA LYS A 261 -19.48 -24.37 -18.13
C LYS A 261 -20.60 -23.35 -18.35
N ARG A 262 -21.86 -23.81 -18.41
CA ARG A 262 -23.02 -22.96 -18.67
C ARG A 262 -23.19 -21.89 -17.58
N GLN A 263 -23.04 -22.25 -16.31
CA GLN A 263 -23.10 -21.29 -15.20
C GLN A 263 -21.98 -20.24 -15.26
N ALA A 264 -20.78 -20.63 -15.71
CA ALA A 264 -19.68 -19.69 -15.92
C ALA A 264 -19.90 -18.77 -17.13
N GLU A 265 -20.55 -19.25 -18.21
CA GLU A 265 -20.98 -18.42 -19.34
C GLU A 265 -21.99 -17.36 -18.89
N ASP A 266 -22.99 -17.74 -18.10
CA ASP A 266 -23.99 -16.82 -17.55
C ASP A 266 -23.34 -15.74 -16.66
N PHE A 267 -22.36 -16.13 -15.83
CA PHE A 267 -21.60 -15.20 -15.00
C PHE A 267 -20.79 -14.18 -15.82
N LEU A 268 -20.21 -14.57 -16.96
CA LEU A 268 -19.42 -13.69 -17.82
C LEU A 268 -20.26 -12.72 -18.66
N ASN A 269 -21.54 -13.02 -18.83
CA ASN A 269 -22.48 -12.21 -19.61
C ASN A 269 -23.30 -11.23 -18.75
N THR A 270 -23.04 -11.17 -17.43
CA THR A 270 -23.64 -10.21 -16.48
C THR A 270 -22.75 -8.99 -16.33
#